data_AF-A0A948EVF9-F1
#
_entry.id   AF-A0A948EVF9-F1
#
_cell.length_a   1.000
_cell.length_b   1.000
_cell.length_c   1.000
_cell.angle_alpha   90.00
_cell.angle_beta   90.00
_cell.angle_gamma   90.00
#
_symmetry.space_group_name_H-M   'P 1'
#
loop_
_entity.id
_entity.type
_entity.pdbx_description
1 polymer ?
#
loop_
_entity_poly.entity_id
_entity_poly.type
_entity_poly.pdbx_seq_one_letter_code
_entity_poly.pdbx_strand_id
1 'polypeptide(L)'
;ALGRATGETVADGPYAFTVGDLASGNGNYQMSIDVSGKSFAIGQRFITLVAVTASKIFGDPDPVLAVSRSGGSLASGDNLAEVGGTIGRQAGETVSGGPYDLALGSGSKAGNYAIAFNSDNNAFTITPQASPVSNAANDTGIREIAGILAGLPTVPSGLNKVDALNALPGTAAGGEGGETLTGPSAPTFVAGNVALVVCGIALPSGVEPDSRCQVR
;
A
#
# COMPACT_ATOMS: atom_id res chain seq x y z
N ALA A 1 14.02 59.86 11.18
CA ALA A 1 13.49 58.54 11.65
C ALA A 1 14.50 57.44 11.33
N LEU A 2 14.60 56.38 12.14
CA LEU A 2 15.37 55.18 11.77
C LEU A 2 14.60 54.38 10.72
N GLY A 3 15.34 53.78 9.80
CA GLY A 3 14.78 52.95 8.74
C GLY A 3 15.69 51.78 8.40
N ARG A 4 15.29 51.07 7.36
CA ARG A 4 15.96 49.91 6.79
C ARG A 4 15.99 50.03 5.27
N ALA A 5 16.96 49.40 4.62
CA ALA A 5 16.99 49.35 3.16
C ALA A 5 15.93 48.37 2.61
N THR A 6 15.39 48.68 1.43
CA THR A 6 14.50 47.78 0.71
C THR A 6 15.25 46.55 0.21
N GLY A 7 14.63 45.37 0.26
CA GLY A 7 15.21 44.14 -0.31
C GLY A 7 16.07 43.31 0.64
N GLU A 8 16.39 43.81 1.83
CA GLU A 8 17.07 43.05 2.88
C GLU A 8 16.26 41.80 3.32
N THR A 9 16.92 40.64 3.33
CA THR A 9 16.34 39.30 3.58
C THR A 9 16.81 38.68 4.91
N VAL A 10 16.28 37.50 5.26
CA VAL A 10 16.76 36.74 6.42
C VAL A 10 18.22 36.29 6.28
N ALA A 11 18.68 36.00 5.06
CA ALA A 11 19.99 35.38 4.82
C ALA A 11 21.18 36.35 4.80
N ASP A 12 20.96 37.61 4.42
CA ASP A 12 22.06 38.56 4.15
C ASP A 12 22.36 39.52 5.33
N GLY A 13 21.76 39.27 6.50
CA GLY A 13 21.98 40.06 7.70
C GLY A 13 23.30 39.72 8.43
N PRO A 14 23.73 40.57 9.38
CA PRO A 14 23.01 41.72 9.92
C PRO A 14 23.16 43.01 9.09
N TYR A 15 22.20 43.93 9.22
CA TYR A 15 22.08 45.17 8.47
C TYR A 15 22.31 46.41 9.34
N ALA A 16 22.87 47.46 8.76
CA ALA A 16 22.98 48.77 9.40
C ALA A 16 21.64 49.52 9.37
N PHE A 17 21.43 50.42 10.33
CA PHE A 17 20.26 51.31 10.33
C PHE A 17 20.49 52.49 9.37
N THR A 18 19.44 52.87 8.61
CA THR A 18 19.46 54.13 7.86
C THR A 18 18.87 55.25 8.70
N VAL A 19 19.48 56.44 8.67
CA VAL A 19 18.96 57.63 9.37
C VAL A 19 18.32 58.56 8.33
N GLY A 20 17.01 58.78 8.44
CA GLY A 20 16.29 59.77 7.63
C GLY A 20 16.46 61.19 8.13
N ASP A 21 15.84 62.16 7.46
CA ASP A 21 15.92 63.59 7.82
C ASP A 21 15.49 63.83 9.29
N LEU A 22 16.32 64.58 10.01
CA LEU A 22 16.13 64.98 11.42
C LEU A 22 15.87 66.49 11.56
N ALA A 23 16.08 67.27 10.50
CA ALA A 23 15.95 68.72 10.51
C ALA A 23 14.48 69.17 10.45
N SER A 24 13.60 68.39 9.82
CA SER A 24 12.17 68.68 9.73
C SER A 24 11.55 68.81 11.14
N GLY A 25 11.10 70.02 11.48
CA GLY A 25 10.47 70.33 12.78
C GLY A 25 11.43 70.69 13.92
N ASN A 26 12.76 70.67 13.69
CA ASN A 26 13.78 70.87 14.72
C ASN A 26 14.76 72.00 14.38
N GLY A 27 14.31 73.08 13.71
CA GLY A 27 15.20 74.13 13.18
C GLY A 27 16.07 74.88 14.21
N ASN A 28 15.77 74.75 15.50
CA ASN A 28 16.56 75.34 16.59
C ASN A 28 17.61 74.38 17.19
N TYR A 29 17.65 73.12 16.73
CA TYR A 29 18.52 72.07 17.28
C TYR A 29 19.36 71.41 16.18
N GLN A 30 20.61 71.08 16.51
CA GLN A 30 21.45 70.18 15.71
C GLN A 30 21.26 68.76 16.22
N MET A 31 20.51 67.94 15.47
CA MET A 31 20.16 66.57 15.83
C MET A 31 21.06 65.58 15.09
N SER A 32 21.60 64.60 15.82
CA SER A 32 22.34 63.47 15.23
C SER A 32 21.95 62.17 15.92
N ILE A 33 21.92 61.08 15.16
CA ILE A 33 21.72 59.72 15.66
C ILE A 33 22.96 58.92 15.28
N ASP A 34 23.70 58.44 16.28
CA ASP A 34 24.84 57.56 16.07
C ASP A 34 24.39 56.11 15.91
N VAL A 35 24.58 55.57 14.70
CA VAL A 35 24.32 54.17 14.36
C VAL A 35 25.62 53.37 14.18
N SER A 36 26.78 53.96 14.53
CA SER A 36 28.08 53.33 14.37
C SER A 36 28.18 52.04 15.19
N GLY A 37 28.51 50.95 14.51
CA GLY A 37 28.57 49.62 15.13
C GLY A 37 27.22 49.06 15.58
N LYS A 38 26.09 49.66 15.18
CA LYS A 38 24.75 49.15 15.47
C LYS A 38 24.20 48.44 14.24
N SER A 39 23.55 47.30 14.46
CA SER A 39 22.93 46.52 13.41
C SER A 39 21.70 45.78 13.91
N PHE A 40 20.89 45.28 12.97
CA PHE A 40 19.76 44.40 13.24
C PHE A 40 19.81 43.19 12.31
N ALA A 41 19.09 42.13 12.68
CA ALA A 41 18.90 40.96 11.83
C ALA A 41 17.40 40.73 11.60
N ILE A 42 17.07 40.08 10.49
CA ILE A 42 15.71 39.67 10.18
C ILE A 42 15.58 38.21 10.59
N GLY A 43 14.71 37.95 11.57
CA GLY A 43 14.47 36.60 12.06
C GLY A 43 13.66 35.76 11.07
N GLN A 44 13.90 34.46 11.11
CA GLN A 44 13.05 33.49 10.43
C GLN A 44 11.64 33.47 11.03
N ARG A 45 10.64 33.23 10.19
CA ARG A 45 9.26 33.02 10.64
C ARG A 45 9.04 31.55 10.99
N PHE A 46 8.53 31.26 12.17
CA PHE A 46 8.26 29.87 12.57
C PHE A 46 7.04 29.29 11.86
N ILE A 47 7.16 28.04 11.40
CA ILE A 47 6.07 27.26 10.80
C ILE A 47 6.23 25.77 11.11
N THR A 48 5.11 25.08 11.34
CA THR A 48 5.10 23.62 11.52
C THR A 48 4.33 22.97 10.38
N LEU A 49 5.00 22.03 9.70
CA LEU A 49 4.47 21.26 8.59
C LEU A 49 4.31 19.79 8.99
N VAL A 50 3.26 19.16 8.47
CA VAL A 50 2.94 17.74 8.69
C VAL A 50 2.66 17.09 7.33
N ALA A 51 3.28 15.93 7.11
CA ALA A 51 3.01 15.12 5.93
C ALA A 51 1.53 14.67 5.92
N VAL A 52 0.86 14.86 4.79
CA VAL A 52 -0.49 14.33 4.59
C VAL A 52 -0.36 12.85 4.26
N THR A 53 -1.16 12.02 4.91
CA THR A 53 -1.13 10.57 4.69
C THR A 53 -1.55 10.22 3.26
N ALA A 54 -0.83 9.29 2.65
CA ALA A 54 -1.07 8.83 1.29
C ALA A 54 -0.81 7.33 1.18
N SER A 55 -1.41 6.70 0.17
CA SER A 55 -1.22 5.28 -0.10
C SER A 55 -1.30 4.97 -1.59
N LYS A 56 -0.74 3.82 -1.97
CA LYS A 56 -0.87 3.25 -3.32
C LYS A 56 -1.02 1.75 -3.26
N ILE A 57 -1.55 1.17 -4.34
CA ILE A 57 -1.47 -0.27 -4.59
C ILE A 57 -0.16 -0.56 -5.31
N PHE A 58 0.45 -1.71 -5.00
CA PHE A 58 1.66 -2.15 -5.67
C PHE A 58 1.42 -2.25 -7.19
N GLY A 59 2.29 -1.60 -7.98
CA GLY A 59 2.16 -1.49 -9.44
C GLY A 59 1.51 -0.19 -9.94
N ASP A 60 0.76 0.52 -9.10
CA ASP A 60 0.16 1.79 -9.48
C ASP A 60 1.19 2.94 -9.49
N PRO A 61 0.91 4.06 -10.18
CA PRO A 61 1.71 5.28 -10.03
C PRO A 61 1.63 5.84 -8.60
N ASP A 62 2.58 6.71 -8.24
CA ASP A 62 2.57 7.37 -6.94
C ASP A 62 1.44 8.41 -6.87
N PRO A 63 0.74 8.53 -5.73
CA PRO A 63 -0.28 9.56 -5.55
C PRO A 63 0.37 10.94 -5.44
N VAL A 64 -0.45 11.98 -5.55
CA VAL A 64 -0.01 13.34 -5.24
C VAL A 64 0.29 13.42 -3.74
N LEU A 65 1.56 13.62 -3.41
CA LEU A 65 2.02 13.82 -2.04
C LEU A 65 1.85 15.29 -1.65
N ALA A 66 1.51 15.55 -0.38
CA ALA A 66 1.26 16.89 0.11
C ALA A 66 1.70 17.07 1.57
N VAL A 67 1.84 18.33 1.97
CA VAL A 67 1.99 18.74 3.36
C VAL A 67 0.87 19.68 3.77
N SER A 68 0.57 19.68 5.06
CA SER A 68 -0.34 20.62 5.69
C SER A 68 0.39 21.41 6.76
N ARG A 69 -0.08 22.63 7.05
CA ARG A 69 0.44 23.43 8.14
C ARG A 69 -0.36 23.15 9.41
N SER A 70 0.31 22.71 10.47
CA SER A 70 -0.30 22.49 11.80
C SER A 70 -0.01 23.62 12.79
N GLY A 71 1.00 24.45 12.54
CA GLY A 71 1.44 25.50 13.46
C GLY A 71 2.15 26.67 12.77
N GLY A 72 2.35 27.77 13.51
CA GLY A 72 2.99 28.99 13.02
C GLY A 72 2.18 29.72 11.94
N SER A 73 2.83 30.48 11.06
CA SER A 73 2.15 31.21 9.99
C SER A 73 3.03 31.44 8.76
N LEU A 74 2.39 31.70 7.62
CA LEU A 74 3.07 32.20 6.42
C LEU A 74 3.10 33.73 6.44
N ALA A 75 4.11 34.33 5.82
CA ALA A 75 4.14 35.74 5.50
C ALA A 75 3.06 36.07 4.45
N SER A 76 2.60 37.33 4.43
CA SER A 76 1.58 37.75 3.47
C SER A 76 2.12 37.61 2.06
N GLY A 77 1.37 36.91 1.20
CA GLY A 77 1.76 36.62 -0.19
C GLY A 77 2.62 35.36 -0.38
N ASP A 78 3.06 34.69 0.70
CA ASP A 78 3.76 33.41 0.61
C ASP A 78 2.78 32.24 0.58
N ASN A 79 3.18 31.14 -0.07
CA ASN A 79 2.42 29.90 -0.06
C ASN A 79 3.26 28.70 0.41
N LEU A 80 2.56 27.61 0.72
CA LEU A 80 3.18 26.43 1.33
C LEU A 80 4.16 25.72 0.41
N ALA A 81 3.93 25.73 -0.90
CA ALA A 81 4.81 25.10 -1.88
C ALA A 81 6.15 25.85 -1.99
N GLU A 82 6.14 27.17 -1.92
CA GLU A 82 7.37 27.99 -1.89
C GLU A 82 8.17 27.80 -0.59
N VAL A 83 7.53 27.44 0.52
CA VAL A 83 8.21 27.23 1.81
C VAL A 83 8.67 25.78 1.98
N GLY A 84 7.80 24.81 1.72
CA GLY A 84 8.07 23.38 1.91
C GLY A 84 8.69 22.67 0.70
N GLY A 85 8.61 23.25 -0.50
CA GLY A 85 9.14 22.63 -1.73
C GLY A 85 8.39 21.35 -2.14
N THR A 86 9.09 20.47 -2.86
CA THR A 86 8.57 19.18 -3.29
C THR A 86 8.66 18.16 -2.16
N ILE A 87 7.56 17.45 -1.88
CA ILE A 87 7.56 16.31 -0.96
C ILE A 87 7.75 15.01 -1.75
N GLY A 88 8.57 14.11 -1.21
CA GLY A 88 8.95 12.88 -1.89
C GLY A 88 9.09 11.70 -0.93
N ARG A 89 9.08 10.50 -1.50
CA ARG A 89 9.38 9.24 -0.81
C ARG A 89 10.74 8.71 -1.25
N GLN A 90 11.30 7.73 -0.54
CA GLN A 90 12.54 7.09 -1.00
C GLN A 90 12.24 6.06 -2.09
N ALA A 91 13.16 5.88 -3.04
CA ALA A 91 13.03 4.83 -4.04
C ALA A 91 13.27 3.44 -3.42
N GLY A 92 12.64 2.40 -3.97
CA GLY A 92 12.85 1.01 -3.55
C GLY A 92 11.91 0.49 -2.45
N GLU A 93 10.90 1.27 -2.05
CA GLU A 93 9.87 0.87 -1.09
C GLU A 93 8.97 -0.27 -1.62
N THR A 94 8.62 -1.23 -0.75
CA THR A 94 7.87 -2.45 -1.06
C THR A 94 6.64 -2.60 -0.15
N VAL A 95 5.81 -3.62 -0.39
CA VAL A 95 4.61 -3.86 0.42
C VAL A 95 4.94 -4.19 1.88
N SER A 96 6.02 -4.92 2.15
CA SER A 96 6.35 -5.44 3.49
C SER A 96 7.22 -4.51 4.35
N GLY A 97 7.76 -3.44 3.76
CA GLY A 97 8.70 -2.55 4.47
C GLY A 97 8.06 -1.29 5.05
N GLY A 98 6.75 -1.09 4.86
CA GLY A 98 6.03 0.10 5.31
C GLY A 98 5.43 -0.02 6.71
N PRO A 99 4.86 1.07 7.27
CA PRO A 99 4.70 2.39 6.64
C PRO A 99 6.02 3.14 6.46
N TYR A 100 6.03 4.06 5.49
CA TYR A 100 7.19 4.85 5.08
C TYR A 100 7.02 6.32 5.45
N ASP A 101 8.15 6.96 5.70
CA ASP A 101 8.22 8.40 5.93
C ASP A 101 8.28 9.18 4.61
N LEU A 102 7.64 10.34 4.60
CA LEU A 102 7.81 11.31 3.52
C LEU A 102 8.86 12.34 3.88
N ALA A 103 9.74 12.64 2.91
CA ALA A 103 10.77 13.65 3.02
C ALA A 103 10.27 15.00 2.48
N LEU A 104 10.45 16.04 3.28
CA LEU A 104 10.22 17.42 2.85
C LEU A 104 11.41 17.90 2.02
N GLY A 105 11.13 18.52 0.88
CA GLY A 105 12.13 19.22 0.09
C GLY A 105 12.48 20.59 0.67
N SER A 106 13.04 21.44 -0.18
CA SER A 106 13.30 22.84 0.15
C SER A 106 12.71 23.73 -0.94
N GLY A 107 11.78 24.60 -0.55
CA GLY A 107 11.18 25.57 -1.45
C GLY A 107 12.03 26.84 -1.59
N SER A 108 11.70 27.68 -2.57
CA SER A 108 12.42 28.95 -2.85
C SER A 108 12.44 29.94 -1.68
N LYS A 109 11.48 29.84 -0.76
CA LYS A 109 11.36 30.71 0.42
C LYS A 109 11.72 30.01 1.73
N ALA A 110 12.18 28.75 1.70
CA ALA A 110 12.48 27.97 2.90
C ALA A 110 13.44 28.69 3.86
N GLY A 111 14.44 29.42 3.33
CA GLY A 111 15.40 30.18 4.14
C GLY A 111 14.79 31.28 5.02
N ASN A 112 13.59 31.77 4.69
CA ASN A 112 12.88 32.76 5.49
C ASN A 112 12.11 32.16 6.67
N TYR A 113 12.09 30.82 6.80
CA TYR A 113 11.29 30.10 7.76
C TYR A 113 12.10 29.16 8.64
N ALA A 114 11.75 29.13 9.92
CA ALA A 114 12.18 28.10 10.84
C ALA A 114 11.15 26.98 10.75
N ILE A 115 11.41 26.02 9.86
CA ILE A 115 10.48 24.94 9.52
C ILE A 115 10.65 23.79 10.50
N ALA A 116 9.59 23.46 11.25
CA ALA A 116 9.48 22.23 12.00
C ALA A 116 8.70 21.20 11.18
N PHE A 117 9.34 20.09 10.84
CA PHE A 117 8.73 18.96 10.14
C PHE A 117 9.22 17.67 10.76
N ASN A 118 8.31 16.76 11.08
CA ASN A 118 8.66 15.45 11.64
C ASN A 118 9.14 14.52 10.53
N SER A 119 10.39 14.07 10.60
CA SER A 119 10.95 13.08 9.68
C SER A 119 10.31 11.71 9.85
N ASP A 120 9.90 11.37 11.07
CA ASP A 120 9.37 10.05 11.42
C ASP A 120 7.84 10.15 11.46
N ASN A 121 7.24 10.29 10.27
CA ASN A 121 5.84 10.63 10.08
C ASN A 121 4.94 9.46 9.64
N ASN A 122 5.52 8.34 9.19
CA ASN A 122 4.84 7.13 8.70
C ASN A 122 3.67 7.45 7.75
N ALA A 123 3.80 8.51 6.95
CA ALA A 123 2.71 9.07 6.18
C ALA A 123 2.41 8.32 4.87
N PHE A 124 3.19 7.30 4.52
CA PHE A 124 3.01 6.59 3.25
C PHE A 124 2.89 5.07 3.41
N THR A 125 1.98 4.45 2.67
CA THR A 125 1.77 2.99 2.69
C THR A 125 1.60 2.41 1.28
N ILE A 126 2.10 1.19 1.09
CA ILE A 126 1.95 0.44 -0.16
C ILE A 126 1.16 -0.84 0.15
N THR A 127 0.00 -1.01 -0.47
CA THR A 127 -0.83 -2.20 -0.28
C THR A 127 -0.61 -3.21 -1.41
N PRO A 128 -0.71 -4.52 -1.14
CA PRO A 128 -0.60 -5.52 -2.21
C PRO A 128 -1.75 -5.36 -3.21
N GLN A 129 -1.45 -5.59 -4.50
CA GLN A 129 -2.49 -5.75 -5.50
C GLN A 129 -3.20 -7.08 -5.28
N ALA A 130 -4.51 -7.05 -5.06
CA ALA A 130 -5.30 -8.26 -5.00
C ALA A 130 -5.38 -8.88 -6.40
N SER A 131 -4.82 -10.08 -6.58
CA SER A 131 -5.18 -10.92 -7.73
C SER A 131 -6.53 -11.59 -7.46
N PRO A 132 -7.45 -11.65 -8.43
CA PRO A 132 -8.60 -12.51 -8.30
C PRO A 132 -8.10 -13.95 -8.15
N VAL A 133 -8.63 -14.65 -7.15
CA VAL A 133 -8.38 -16.08 -6.99
C VAL A 133 -9.01 -16.76 -8.20
N SER A 134 -8.18 -17.09 -9.19
CA SER A 134 -8.55 -18.08 -10.19
C SER A 134 -8.40 -19.42 -9.49
N ASN A 135 -9.53 -20.05 -9.18
CA ASN A 135 -9.51 -21.45 -8.77
C ASN A 135 -9.20 -22.29 -10.02
N ALA A 136 -8.02 -22.21 -10.62
CA ALA A 136 -7.65 -23.05 -11.77
C ALA A 136 -7.86 -24.56 -11.49
N ALA A 137 -7.87 -24.97 -10.21
CA ALA A 137 -8.27 -26.31 -9.78
C ALA A 137 -9.76 -26.64 -10.06
N ASN A 138 -10.67 -25.67 -9.99
CA ASN A 138 -12.06 -25.86 -10.42
C ASN A 138 -12.21 -25.86 -11.95
N ASP A 139 -11.40 -25.09 -12.67
CA ASP A 139 -11.47 -25.02 -14.15
C ASP A 139 -10.87 -26.29 -14.80
N THR A 140 -9.82 -26.85 -14.19
CA THR A 140 -9.20 -28.11 -14.65
C THR A 140 -9.96 -29.34 -14.15
N GLY A 141 -10.42 -29.34 -12.89
CA GLY A 141 -11.21 -30.42 -12.31
C GLY A 141 -12.61 -30.56 -12.94
N ILE A 142 -13.27 -29.45 -13.29
CA ILE A 142 -14.56 -29.49 -14.03
C ILE A 142 -14.36 -30.01 -15.46
N ARG A 143 -13.23 -29.73 -16.11
CA ARG A 143 -12.91 -30.25 -17.45
C ARG A 143 -12.66 -31.76 -17.46
N GLU A 144 -12.01 -32.32 -16.44
CA GLU A 144 -11.85 -33.78 -16.29
C GLU A 144 -13.19 -34.46 -15.97
N ILE A 145 -14.02 -33.88 -15.10
CA ILE A 145 -15.37 -34.41 -14.80
C ILE A 145 -16.28 -34.37 -16.03
N ALA A 146 -16.19 -33.33 -16.86
CA ALA A 146 -16.95 -33.23 -18.12
C ALA A 146 -16.52 -34.28 -19.15
N GLY A 147 -15.23 -34.62 -19.21
CA GLY A 147 -14.70 -35.69 -20.06
C GLY A 147 -15.12 -37.09 -19.61
N ILE A 148 -15.20 -37.32 -18.30
CA ILE A 148 -15.68 -38.57 -17.71
C ILE A 148 -17.19 -38.76 -17.94
N LEU A 149 -17.98 -37.68 -17.89
CA LEU A 149 -19.43 -37.74 -18.12
C LEU A 149 -19.80 -38.08 -19.58
N ALA A 150 -18.92 -37.82 -20.55
CA ALA A 150 -19.10 -38.17 -21.95
C ALA A 150 -18.86 -39.67 -22.25
N GLY A 151 -18.16 -40.38 -21.35
CA GLY A 151 -17.89 -41.82 -21.46
C GLY A 151 -18.84 -42.70 -20.64
N LEU A 152 -19.76 -42.12 -19.87
CA LEU A 152 -20.73 -42.87 -19.07
C LEU A 152 -21.81 -43.48 -19.98
N PRO A 153 -22.14 -44.79 -19.85
CA PRO A 153 -23.29 -45.36 -20.54
C PRO A 153 -24.55 -44.57 -20.19
N THR A 154 -25.42 -44.38 -21.18
CA THR A 154 -26.68 -43.63 -21.03
C THR A 154 -27.43 -44.08 -19.78
N VAL A 155 -27.71 -43.14 -18.88
CA VAL A 155 -28.47 -43.39 -17.65
C VAL A 155 -29.84 -43.98 -18.04
N PRO A 156 -30.24 -45.14 -17.48
CA PRO A 156 -31.58 -45.67 -17.68
C PRO A 156 -32.62 -44.62 -17.26
N SER A 157 -33.69 -44.49 -18.03
CA SER A 157 -34.76 -43.51 -17.75
C SER A 157 -35.33 -43.71 -16.35
N GLY A 158 -35.15 -42.71 -15.47
CA GLY A 158 -35.73 -42.70 -14.12
C GLY A 158 -34.76 -42.35 -12.99
N LEU A 159 -33.44 -42.35 -13.21
CA LEU A 159 -32.45 -41.95 -12.19
C LEU A 159 -31.93 -40.53 -12.46
N ASN A 160 -31.81 -39.72 -11.40
CA ASN A 160 -31.09 -38.45 -11.51
C ASN A 160 -29.57 -38.74 -11.59
N LYS A 161 -28.80 -37.79 -12.15
CA LYS A 161 -27.36 -37.97 -12.43
C LYS A 161 -26.51 -38.22 -11.18
N VAL A 162 -26.99 -37.82 -10.00
CA VAL A 162 -26.30 -38.00 -8.71
C VAL A 162 -26.47 -39.45 -8.23
N ASP A 163 -27.68 -40.00 -8.33
CA ASP A 163 -27.98 -41.38 -7.93
C ASP A 163 -27.26 -42.41 -8.82
N ALA A 164 -27.11 -42.11 -10.11
CA ALA A 164 -26.34 -42.94 -11.05
C ALA A 164 -24.84 -42.93 -10.75
N LEU A 165 -24.30 -41.83 -10.21
CA LEU A 165 -22.88 -41.70 -9.86
C LEU A 165 -22.55 -42.46 -8.57
N ASN A 166 -23.46 -42.45 -7.60
CA ASN A 166 -23.34 -43.21 -6.35
C ASN A 166 -23.50 -44.74 -6.53
N ALA A 167 -24.00 -45.19 -7.68
CA ALA A 167 -24.21 -46.60 -7.99
C ALA A 167 -23.01 -47.27 -8.70
N LEU A 168 -21.94 -46.52 -9.05
CA LEU A 168 -20.72 -47.11 -9.60
C LEU A 168 -19.98 -47.95 -8.54
N PRO A 169 -19.61 -49.21 -8.83
CA PRO A 169 -18.89 -50.04 -7.88
C PRO A 169 -17.47 -49.48 -7.68
N GLY A 170 -17.21 -48.91 -6.50
CA GLY A 170 -15.91 -48.36 -6.15
C GLY A 170 -15.94 -47.25 -5.10
N THR A 171 -17.09 -46.62 -4.86
CA THR A 171 -17.24 -45.69 -3.73
C THR A 171 -17.97 -46.38 -2.59
N ALA A 172 -17.26 -47.24 -1.86
CA ALA A 172 -17.62 -47.48 -0.47
C ALA A 172 -17.30 -46.19 0.31
N ALA A 173 -18.19 -45.21 0.23
CA ALA A 173 -18.35 -44.28 1.33
C ALA A 173 -18.72 -45.13 2.54
N GLY A 174 -17.92 -45.05 3.61
CA GLY A 174 -18.26 -45.65 4.88
C GLY A 174 -19.65 -45.16 5.28
N GLY A 175 -20.63 -46.06 5.17
CA GLY A 175 -21.97 -45.81 5.64
C GLY A 175 -22.04 -46.01 7.14
N GLU A 176 -22.55 -45.02 7.86
CA GLU A 176 -23.50 -45.33 8.93
C GLU A 176 -24.90 -45.13 8.36
N GLY A 177 -25.65 -46.23 8.21
CA GLY A 177 -27.03 -46.23 7.70
C GLY A 177 -27.21 -47.23 6.57
N GLY A 178 -27.55 -48.47 6.93
CA GLY A 178 -27.80 -49.55 5.97
C GLY A 178 -29.17 -49.44 5.31
N GLU A 179 -29.20 -49.74 4.01
CA GLU A 179 -30.39 -50.13 3.26
C GLU A 179 -29.95 -51.27 2.33
N THR A 180 -30.33 -52.50 2.64
CA THR A 180 -30.11 -53.68 1.80
C THR A 180 -31.15 -53.72 0.68
N LEU A 181 -30.72 -53.55 -0.57
CA LEU A 181 -31.56 -53.75 -1.75
C LEU A 181 -31.68 -55.26 -2.05
N THR A 182 -32.76 -55.88 -1.56
CA THR A 182 -33.17 -57.24 -1.96
C THR A 182 -34.24 -57.17 -3.05
N GLY A 183 -33.89 -57.54 -4.30
CA GLY A 183 -34.83 -57.68 -5.41
C GLY A 183 -34.23 -58.46 -6.61
N PRO A 184 -35.04 -59.22 -7.39
CA PRO A 184 -34.58 -60.34 -8.22
C PRO A 184 -33.95 -59.98 -9.58
N SER A 185 -33.42 -58.77 -9.76
CA SER A 185 -32.77 -58.36 -11.00
C SER A 185 -31.62 -57.40 -10.73
N ALA A 186 -30.52 -57.96 -10.22
CA ALA A 186 -29.23 -57.27 -10.15
C ALA A 186 -28.66 -57.11 -11.57
N PRO A 187 -28.37 -55.89 -12.06
CA PRO A 187 -27.66 -55.73 -13.32
C PRO A 187 -26.22 -56.21 -13.14
N THR A 188 -25.81 -57.18 -13.96
CA THR A 188 -24.42 -57.63 -14.06
C THR A 188 -23.63 -56.56 -14.80
N PHE A 189 -22.85 -55.76 -14.07
CA PHE A 189 -21.89 -54.84 -14.66
C PHE A 189 -20.63 -55.62 -15.08
N VAL A 190 -20.38 -55.70 -16.40
CA VAL A 190 -19.10 -56.19 -16.94
C VAL A 190 -18.07 -55.08 -16.72
N ALA A 191 -17.14 -55.29 -15.79
CA ALA A 191 -16.03 -54.37 -15.56
C ALA A 191 -15.08 -54.38 -16.78
N GLY A 192 -15.27 -53.41 -17.69
CA GLY A 192 -14.26 -53.06 -18.67
C GLY A 192 -13.13 -52.29 -17.98
N ASN A 193 -11.89 -52.76 -18.15
CA ASN A 193 -10.69 -52.20 -17.55
C ASN A 193 -10.56 -50.68 -17.77
N VAL A 194 -10.94 -49.88 -16.78
CA VAL A 194 -10.49 -48.49 -16.64
C VAL A 194 -9.66 -48.43 -15.37
N ALA A 195 -8.35 -48.54 -15.52
CA ALA A 195 -7.40 -48.35 -14.43
C ALA A 195 -7.41 -46.87 -14.04
N LEU A 196 -8.16 -46.54 -12.99
CA LEU A 196 -8.11 -45.26 -12.33
C LEU A 196 -6.80 -45.20 -11.52
N VAL A 197 -5.76 -44.57 -12.08
CA VAL A 197 -4.54 -44.25 -11.33
C VAL A 197 -4.84 -43.04 -10.45
N VAL A 198 -5.58 -43.27 -9.37
CA VAL A 198 -5.61 -42.39 -8.21
C VAL A 198 -4.53 -42.91 -7.27
N CYS A 199 -3.66 -42.01 -6.80
CA CYS A 199 -2.51 -42.29 -5.96
C CYS A 199 -2.87 -43.18 -4.76
N GLY A 200 -2.70 -44.49 -4.94
CA GLY A 200 -2.91 -45.53 -3.97
C GLY A 200 -2.00 -46.68 -4.38
N ILE A 201 -0.70 -46.49 -4.19
CA ILE A 201 0.28 -47.54 -4.46
C ILE A 201 0.03 -48.65 -3.44
N ALA A 202 -0.69 -49.69 -3.86
CA ALA A 202 -0.56 -51.00 -3.23
C ALA A 202 0.86 -51.49 -3.52
N LEU A 203 1.78 -51.32 -2.57
CA LEU A 203 3.08 -51.98 -2.63
C LEU A 203 2.88 -53.49 -2.37
N PRO A 204 3.58 -54.38 -3.08
CA PRO A 204 3.62 -55.79 -2.72
C PRO A 204 4.22 -55.92 -1.31
N SER A 205 3.69 -56.87 -0.54
CA SER A 205 4.03 -57.11 0.86
C SER A 205 5.54 -57.12 1.11
N GLY A 206 6.05 -56.17 1.90
CA GLY A 206 7.43 -56.19 2.40
C GLY A 206 8.21 -54.87 2.41
N VAL A 207 7.61 -53.71 2.08
CA VAL A 207 8.32 -52.42 2.10
C VAL A 207 7.63 -51.43 3.05
N GLU A 208 8.34 -50.97 4.08
CA GLU A 208 7.87 -49.91 5.00
C GLU A 208 7.76 -48.55 4.29
N PRO A 209 6.75 -47.71 4.61
CA PRO A 209 6.58 -46.40 3.98
C PRO A 209 7.59 -45.37 4.53
N ASP A 210 8.38 -44.78 3.61
CA ASP A 210 9.27 -43.64 3.90
C ASP A 210 8.43 -42.36 4.18
N SER A 211 8.87 -41.59 5.16
CA SER A 211 8.08 -40.67 5.99
C SER A 211 7.73 -39.31 5.33
N ARG A 212 7.53 -39.25 4.01
CA ARG A 212 7.45 -37.96 3.28
C ARG A 212 6.08 -37.53 2.75
N CYS A 213 4.99 -38.11 3.25
CA CYS A 213 3.65 -37.56 3.03
C CYS A 213 3.10 -36.98 4.34
N GLN A 214 3.51 -35.76 4.68
CA GLN A 214 2.72 -34.89 5.54
C GLN A 214 2.37 -33.61 4.79
N VAL A 215 1.07 -33.37 4.66
CA VAL A 215 0.48 -32.11 4.23
C VAL A 215 0.77 -31.07 5.32
N ARG A 216 1.46 -29.98 4.95
CA ARG A 216 1.29 -28.68 5.60
C ARG A 216 0.43 -27.81 4.68
#